data_AF-A0A1Q3CCY9-F1
#
_entry.id   AF-A0A1Q3CCY9-F1
#
_cell.length_a   1.000
_cell.length_b   1.000
_cell.length_c   1.000
_cell.angle_alpha   90.00
_cell.angle_beta   90.00
_cell.angle_gamma   90.00
#
_symmetry.space_group_name_H-M   'P 1'
#
loop_
_entity.id
_entity.type
_entity.pdbx_description
1 polymer ?
#
loop_
_entity_poly.entity_id
_entity_poly.type
_entity_poly.pdbx_seq_one_letter_code
_entity_poly.pdbx_strand_id
1 'polypeptide(L)'
;SSWIAKHLVSEIRDDPDMSCKLMKQKLLDQYGVSSHPKKLYRARQKAKNKNEGKPSESSTSEGPPVFMRMFMCYRASKKGFLDGCRPFIGLDGCHLKVPFIGVMLSVV
;
A
#
# COMPACT_ATOMS: atom_id res chain seq x y z
N SER A 1 -6.45 -15.06 10.70
CA SER A 1 -7.15 -14.24 9.67
C SER A 1 -7.01 -14.78 8.25
N SER A 2 -6.02 -15.65 7.95
CA SER A 2 -5.82 -16.13 6.57
C SER A 2 -6.95 -17.02 6.05
N TRP A 3 -7.60 -17.79 6.92
CA TRP A 3 -8.75 -18.62 6.56
C TRP A 3 -9.96 -17.76 6.15
N ILE A 4 -10.39 -16.83 7.03
CA ILE A 4 -11.47 -15.88 6.76
C ILE A 4 -11.20 -15.08 5.47
N ALA A 5 -9.96 -14.61 5.27
CA ALA A 5 -9.61 -13.86 4.07
C ALA A 5 -9.78 -14.69 2.78
N LYS A 6 -9.51 -16.00 2.78
CA LYS A 6 -9.72 -16.87 1.61
C LYS A 6 -11.20 -16.96 1.23
N HIS A 7 -12.08 -17.05 2.22
CA HIS A 7 -13.53 -17.12 1.99
C HIS A 7 -14.17 -15.76 1.66
N LEU A 8 -13.54 -14.66 2.05
CA LEU A 8 -14.00 -13.31 1.70
C LEU A 8 -13.53 -12.83 0.32
N VAL A 9 -12.60 -13.53 -0.34
CA VAL A 9 -12.02 -13.10 -1.63
C VAL A 9 -13.09 -12.97 -2.73
N SER A 10 -13.97 -13.96 -2.89
CA SER A 10 -15.07 -13.92 -3.86
C SER A 10 -16.09 -12.85 -3.50
N GLU A 11 -16.49 -12.81 -2.24
CA GLU A 11 -17.48 -11.87 -1.72
C GLU A 11 -17.06 -10.39 -1.90
N ILE A 12 -15.78 -10.09 -1.68
CA ILE A 12 -15.22 -8.73 -1.85
C ILE A 12 -15.00 -8.39 -3.33
N ARG A 13 -14.89 -9.41 -4.20
CA ARG A 13 -14.84 -9.20 -5.64
C ARG A 13 -16.19 -8.74 -6.18
N ASP A 14 -17.27 -9.33 -5.67
CA ASP A 14 -18.64 -9.02 -6.10
C ASP A 14 -19.19 -7.75 -5.43
N ASP A 15 -18.86 -7.51 -4.15
CA ASP A 15 -19.20 -6.30 -3.40
C ASP A 15 -17.97 -5.75 -2.64
N PRO A 16 -17.21 -4.80 -3.24
CA PRO A 16 -15.99 -4.27 -2.64
C PRO A 16 -16.25 -3.41 -1.39
N ASP A 17 -17.46 -2.90 -1.17
CA ASP A 17 -17.82 -2.03 -0.05
C ASP A 17 -18.61 -2.75 1.05
N MET A 18 -18.74 -4.07 0.96
CA MET A 18 -19.39 -4.91 1.96
C MET A 18 -18.98 -4.55 3.40
N SER A 19 -20.00 -4.28 4.22
CA SER A 19 -19.84 -3.89 5.62
C SER A 19 -19.31 -5.04 6.49
N CYS A 20 -18.51 -4.71 7.51
CA CYS A 20 -18.01 -5.69 8.49
C CYS A 20 -19.15 -6.38 9.27
N LYS A 21 -20.30 -5.70 9.46
CA LYS A 21 -21.50 -6.31 10.08
C LYS A 21 -22.03 -7.43 9.21
N LEU A 22 -22.16 -7.19 7.91
CA LEU A 22 -22.66 -8.16 6.94
C LEU A 22 -21.70 -9.34 6.78
N MET A 23 -20.39 -9.09 6.74
CA MET A 23 -19.37 -10.16 6.75
C MET A 23 -19.47 -11.05 7.99
N LYS A 24 -19.70 -10.44 9.16
CA LYS A 24 -19.88 -11.21 10.41
C LYS A 24 -21.10 -12.12 10.31
N GLN A 25 -22.21 -11.59 9.79
CA GLN A 25 -23.45 -12.35 9.63
C GLN A 25 -23.29 -13.50 8.63
N LYS A 26 -22.73 -13.24 7.43
CA LYS A 26 -22.47 -14.30 6.44
C LYS A 26 -21.58 -15.42 6.97
N LEU A 27 -20.53 -15.08 7.73
CA LEU A 27 -19.63 -16.08 8.32
C LEU A 27 -20.32 -16.91 9.41
N LEU A 28 -21.29 -16.34 10.12
CA LEU A 28 -22.12 -17.06 11.08
C LEU A 28 -23.11 -17.97 10.36
N ASP A 29 -23.82 -17.47 9.34
CA ASP A 29 -24.87 -18.22 8.64
C ASP A 29 -24.29 -19.39 7.83
N GLN A 30 -23.18 -19.17 7.13
CA GLN A 30 -22.61 -20.17 6.22
C GLN A 30 -21.60 -21.11 6.90
N TYR A 31 -20.89 -20.65 7.93
CA TYR A 31 -19.79 -21.41 8.53
C TYR A 31 -19.87 -21.51 10.07
N GLY A 32 -20.84 -20.87 10.72
CA GLY A 32 -20.94 -20.83 12.18
C GLY A 32 -19.81 -20.07 12.88
N VAL A 33 -19.04 -19.25 12.15
CA VAL A 33 -17.81 -18.63 12.67
C VAL A 33 -18.07 -17.20 13.14
N SER A 34 -18.07 -17.00 14.46
CA SER A 34 -18.06 -15.67 15.07
C SER A 34 -16.64 -15.10 15.13
N SER A 35 -16.41 -13.95 14.49
CA SER A 35 -15.11 -13.29 14.47
C SER A 35 -15.20 -11.85 14.98
N HIS A 36 -14.15 -11.40 15.67
CA HIS A 36 -14.05 -10.03 16.19
C HIS A 36 -13.94 -9.03 15.03
N PRO A 37 -14.58 -7.84 15.08
CA PRO A 37 -14.58 -6.84 14.00
C PRO A 37 -13.18 -6.50 13.44
N LYS A 38 -12.17 -6.31 14.30
CA LYS A 38 -10.78 -6.08 13.87
C LYS A 38 -10.19 -7.22 13.01
N LYS A 39 -10.55 -8.48 13.28
CA LYS A 39 -10.10 -9.63 12.46
C LYS A 39 -10.79 -9.64 11.09
N LEU A 40 -12.07 -9.26 11.03
CA LEU A 40 -12.83 -9.10 9.79
C LEU A 40 -12.27 -7.98 8.93
N TYR A 41 -12.01 -6.81 9.51
CA TYR A 41 -11.37 -5.69 8.82
C TYR A 41 -10.04 -6.11 8.18
N ARG A 42 -9.16 -6.76 8.95
CA ARG A 42 -7.87 -7.26 8.45
C ARG A 42 -8.04 -8.33 7.37
N ALA A 43 -9.01 -9.22 7.51
CA ALA A 43 -9.29 -10.24 6.50
C ALA A 43 -9.81 -9.61 5.20
N ARG A 44 -10.66 -8.58 5.29
CA ARG A 44 -11.15 -7.80 4.16
C ARG A 44 -10.02 -7.10 3.40
N GLN A 45 -9.15 -6.39 4.11
CA GLN A 45 -7.99 -5.74 3.48
C GLN A 45 -7.08 -6.78 2.82
N LYS A 46 -6.85 -7.92 3.47
CA LYS A 46 -6.03 -9.00 2.89
C LYS A 46 -6.65 -9.61 1.64
N ALA A 47 -7.98 -9.67 1.56
CA ALA A 47 -8.70 -10.15 0.38
C ALA A 47 -8.70 -9.10 -0.75
N LYS A 48 -8.89 -7.81 -0.45
CA LYS A 48 -8.74 -6.70 -1.41
C LYS A 48 -7.36 -6.72 -2.06
N ASN A 49 -6.30 -6.76 -1.26
CA ASN A 49 -4.92 -6.82 -1.76
C ASN A 49 -4.62 -8.08 -2.59
N LYS A 50 -5.42 -9.14 -2.45
CA LYS A 50 -5.28 -10.37 -3.24
C LYS A 50 -6.01 -10.26 -4.58
N ASN A 51 -7.14 -9.55 -4.62
CA ASN A 51 -7.93 -9.27 -5.81
C ASN A 51 -7.30 -8.18 -6.69
N GLU A 52 -6.73 -7.15 -6.06
CA GLU A 52 -6.04 -6.04 -6.73
C GLU A 52 -4.69 -6.46 -7.32
N GLY A 53 -4.27 -7.71 -7.07
CA GLY A 53 -2.92 -8.18 -7.36
C GLY A 53 -1.91 -7.53 -6.41
N LYS A 54 -0.88 -8.29 -6.05
CA LYS A 54 0.33 -7.60 -5.58
C LYS A 54 0.85 -6.79 -6.77
N PRO A 55 1.38 -5.57 -6.57
CA PRO A 55 2.55 -5.15 -7.32
C PRO A 55 3.65 -6.14 -6.93
N SER A 56 3.64 -7.33 -7.53
CA SER A 56 4.81 -8.17 -7.59
C SER A 56 5.81 -7.39 -8.42
N GLU A 57 7.07 -7.41 -8.00
CA GLU A 57 8.24 -6.98 -8.78
C GLU A 57 8.44 -7.88 -10.02
N SER A 58 7.37 -8.22 -10.74
CA SER A 58 7.37 -9.00 -11.96
C SER A 58 6.75 -8.15 -13.07
N SER A 59 7.64 -7.54 -13.82
CA SER A 59 7.46 -6.89 -15.11
C SER A 59 6.61 -7.70 -16.09
N THR A 60 5.29 -7.54 -16.08
CA THR A 60 4.45 -7.78 -17.27
C THR A 60 3.12 -7.05 -17.14
N SER A 61 3.15 -5.71 -17.18
CA SER A 61 1.98 -4.92 -17.53
C SER A 61 2.02 -4.72 -19.05
N GLU A 62 0.99 -5.15 -19.77
CA GLU A 62 0.76 -4.82 -21.20
C GLU A 62 0.39 -3.33 -21.38
N GLY A 63 1.09 -2.44 -20.68
CA GLY A 63 0.93 -1.01 -20.74
C GLY A 63 2.24 -0.34 -21.15
N PRO A 64 2.18 0.89 -21.68
CA PRO A 64 3.39 1.65 -21.98
C PRO A 64 4.22 1.81 -20.69
N PRO A 65 5.56 1.81 -20.78
CA PRO A 65 6.42 1.92 -19.61
C PRO A 65 6.12 3.21 -18.84
N VAL A 66 5.85 3.10 -17.54
CA VAL A 66 5.59 4.24 -16.66
C VAL A 66 6.82 4.49 -15.80
N PHE A 67 7.34 5.72 -15.86
CA PHE A 67 8.41 6.15 -14.96
C PHE A 67 7.87 6.26 -13.54
N MET A 68 8.46 5.52 -12.59
CA MET A 68 8.06 5.59 -11.18
C MET A 68 8.86 6.67 -10.44
N ARG A 69 10.15 6.42 -10.18
CA ARG A 69 11.03 7.30 -9.41
C ARG A 69 12.47 7.05 -9.82
N MET A 70 13.29 8.10 -9.80
CA MET A 70 14.74 8.00 -9.96
C MET A 70 15.40 8.75 -8.81
N PHE A 71 16.47 8.17 -8.27
CA PHE A 71 17.30 8.79 -7.25
C PHE A 71 18.72 8.91 -7.79
N MET A 72 19.25 10.13 -7.81
CA MET A 72 20.64 10.41 -8.18
C MET A 72 21.34 11.06 -6.99
N CYS A 73 22.49 10.54 -6.60
CA CYS A 73 23.34 11.14 -5.57
C CYS A 73 24.81 10.81 -5.79
N TYR A 74 25.70 11.64 -5.24
CA TYR A 74 27.12 11.30 -5.18
C TYR A 74 27.35 10.17 -4.18
N ARG A 75 28.29 9.26 -4.51
CA ARG A 75 28.68 8.14 -3.63
C ARG A 75 29.06 8.60 -2.22
N ALA A 76 29.72 9.76 -2.12
CA ALA A 76 30.08 10.37 -0.85
C ALA A 76 28.85 10.78 -0.02
N SER A 77 27.83 11.39 -0.63
CA SER A 77 26.59 11.78 0.04
C SER A 77 25.81 10.56 0.56
N LYS A 78 25.72 9.50 -0.25
CA LYS A 78 25.10 8.24 0.19
C LYS A 78 25.84 7.65 1.39
N LYS A 79 27.17 7.59 1.30
CA LYS A 79 28.01 7.02 2.35
C LYS A 79 27.94 7.83 3.64
N GLY A 80 28.09 9.16 3.57
CA GLY A 80 27.98 10.04 4.74
C GLY A 80 26.60 9.98 5.40
N PHE A 81 25.52 9.84 4.61
CA PHE A 81 24.18 9.65 5.15
C PHE A 81 24.05 8.36 5.95
N LEU A 82 24.51 7.24 5.39
CA LEU A 82 24.46 5.93 6.05
C LEU A 82 25.39 5.84 7.26
N ASP A 83 26.56 6.48 7.19
CA ASP A 83 27.62 6.32 8.18
C ASP A 83 27.51 7.35 9.34
N GLY A 84 26.80 8.48 9.18
CA GLY A 84 26.86 9.53 10.19
C GLY A 84 25.82 10.67 10.18
N CYS A 85 24.86 10.73 9.25
CA CYS A 85 23.83 11.76 9.33
C CYS A 85 22.86 11.48 10.50
N ARG A 86 22.74 12.44 11.44
CA ARG A 86 21.70 12.38 12.49
C ARG A 86 20.30 12.37 11.83
N PRO A 87 19.31 11.65 12.37
CA PRO A 87 18.00 11.42 11.72
C PRO A 87 17.09 12.64 11.59
N PHE A 88 17.58 13.87 11.81
CA PHE A 88 16.78 15.08 11.67
C PHE A 88 17.25 15.89 10.46
N ILE A 89 16.70 15.57 9.29
CA ILE A 89 16.68 16.47 8.15
C ILE A 89 15.30 17.09 8.13
N GLY A 90 15.20 18.36 8.53
CA GLY A 90 14.01 19.18 8.28
C GLY A 90 13.92 19.38 6.77
N LEU A 91 12.96 18.70 6.15
CA LEU A 91 12.83 18.64 4.71
C LEU A 91 11.64 19.54 4.34
N ASP A 92 11.91 20.84 4.17
CA ASP A 92 10.87 21.79 3.75
C ASP A 92 10.69 21.72 2.24
N GLY A 93 9.44 21.60 1.82
CA GLY A 93 9.07 21.36 0.44
C GLY A 93 8.49 22.60 -0.20
N CYS A 94 9.27 23.33 -1.00
CA CYS A 94 8.73 24.42 -1.80
C CYS A 94 8.12 23.84 -3.09
N HIS A 95 6.80 24.00 -3.27
CA HIS A 95 6.13 23.64 -4.52
C HIS A 95 6.62 24.55 -5.65
N LEU A 96 7.32 23.97 -6.61
CA LEU A 96 7.80 24.68 -7.79
C LEU A 96 6.64 24.89 -8.77
N LYS A 97 6.33 26.16 -9.06
CA LYS A 97 5.33 26.58 -10.06
C LYS A 97 6.00 26.85 -11.43
N VAL A 98 6.85 25.92 -11.88
CA VAL A 98 7.51 25.94 -13.19
C VAL A 98 6.95 24.80 -14.07
N PRO A 99 7.20 24.77 -15.40
CA PRO A 99 6.67 23.75 -16.31
C PRO A 99 6.94 22.30 -15.88
N PHE A 100 7.91 22.07 -14.99
CA PHE A 100 8.13 20.80 -14.32
C PHE A 100 7.50 20.85 -12.93
N ILE A 101 6.42 20.09 -12.75
CA ILE A 101 5.72 19.94 -11.47
C ILE A 101 6.65 19.18 -10.51
N GLY A 102 6.97 19.77 -9.36
CA GLY A 102 7.86 19.14 -8.38
C GLY A 102 8.02 19.94 -7.09
N VAL A 103 8.76 19.36 -6.15
CA VAL A 103 9.11 19.98 -4.87
C VAL A 103 10.62 20.19 -4.84
N MET A 104 11.06 21.44 -4.66
CA MET A 104 12.47 21.71 -4.41
C MET A 104 12.76 21.42 -2.94
N LEU A 105 13.69 20.51 -2.69
CA LEU A 105 14.15 20.16 -1.35
C LEU A 105 15.52 20.79 -1.15
N SER A 106 15.60 21.74 -0.23
CA SER A 106 16.86 22.35 0.19
C SER A 106 17.16 21.92 1.61
N VAL A 107 18.39 21.47 1.84
CA VAL A 107 18.93 21.25 3.19
C VAL A 107 19.94 22.37 3.41
N VAL A 108 19.78 23.11 4.52
CA VAL A 108 20.74 24.12 4.97
C VAL A 108 21.59 23.53 6.09
#